data_AF-V8PBW6-F1
#
_entry.id   AF-V8PBW6-F1
#
_cell.length_a   1.000
_cell.length_b   1.000
_cell.length_c   1.000
_cell.angle_alpha   90.00
_cell.angle_beta   90.00
_cell.angle_gamma   90.00
#
_symmetry.space_group_name_H-M   'P 1'
#
loop_
_entity.id
_entity.type
_entity.pdbx_description
1 polymer ?
#
loop_
_entity_poly.entity_id
_entity_poly.type
_entity_poly.pdbx_seq_one_letter_code
_entity_poly.pdbx_strand_id
1 'polypeptide(L)'
;MLTKKQEYLEARVAKELALAKKHGTRDKRAALQALKRKKRYEKQLSQIDGTLSTIEFQREALENSHTNTEVFKNMGYAAQAMKKVHENMDLDKIDDMMQDITEQQDIAQEITEALTRRVGDDFDEDELLAELEELEQEELNNKMKNVHLPSVPATSLPSHPASSKKRVEDDEDMQQLAAWAS
;
A
#
# COMPACT_ATOMS: atom_id res chain seq x y z
N MET A 1 -15.15 -27.19 0.23
CA MET A 1 -14.41 -28.45 -0.05
C MET A 1 -12.90 -28.22 0.05
N LEU A 2 -12.34 -27.22 -0.64
CA LEU A 2 -10.90 -26.92 -0.60
C LEU A 2 -10.43 -26.41 0.78
N THR A 3 -11.20 -25.54 1.44
CA THR A 3 -10.92 -25.07 2.81
C THR A 3 -10.83 -26.21 3.83
N LYS A 4 -11.83 -27.10 3.86
CA LYS A 4 -11.79 -28.32 4.70
C LYS A 4 -10.59 -29.22 4.41
N LYS A 5 -10.13 -29.28 3.14
CA LYS A 5 -8.95 -30.05 2.74
C LYS A 5 -7.65 -29.37 3.20
N GLN A 6 -7.61 -28.03 3.18
CA GLN A 6 -6.52 -27.23 3.74
C GLN A 6 -6.38 -27.48 5.24
N GLU A 7 -7.45 -27.32 6.02
CA GLU A 7 -7.48 -27.58 7.47
C GLU A 7 -7.01 -29.01 7.80
N TYR A 8 -7.46 -30.00 7.02
CA TYR A 8 -7.02 -31.39 7.17
C TYR A 8 -5.51 -31.56 6.93
N LEU A 9 -4.96 -30.91 5.91
CA LEU A 9 -3.53 -30.99 5.59
C LEU A 9 -2.67 -30.23 6.62
N GLU A 10 -3.14 -29.09 7.13
CA GLU A 10 -2.51 -28.34 8.21
C GLU A 10 -2.42 -29.19 9.48
N ALA A 11 -3.51 -29.85 9.86
CA ALA A 11 -3.52 -30.78 10.99
C ALA A 11 -2.52 -31.94 10.81
N ARG A 12 -2.38 -32.46 9.57
CA ARG A 12 -1.37 -33.49 9.24
C ARG A 12 0.06 -32.95 9.33
N VAL A 13 0.31 -31.73 8.86
CA VAL A 13 1.61 -31.06 8.98
C VAL A 13 2.00 -30.90 10.46
N ALA A 14 1.08 -30.41 11.29
CA ALA A 14 1.29 -30.25 12.73
C ALA A 14 1.61 -31.60 13.41
N LYS A 15 0.87 -32.65 13.04
CA LYS A 15 1.10 -34.01 13.57
C LYS A 15 2.48 -34.57 13.18
N GLU A 16 2.89 -34.44 11.93
CA GLU A 16 4.22 -34.90 11.48
C GLU A 16 5.36 -34.08 12.10
N LEU A 17 5.15 -32.78 12.33
CA LEU A 17 6.09 -31.93 13.06
C LEU A 17 6.27 -32.42 14.51
N ALA A 18 5.17 -32.73 15.20
CA ALA A 18 5.21 -33.25 16.57
C ALA A 18 5.94 -34.61 16.63
N LEU A 19 5.68 -35.49 15.67
CA LEU A 19 6.40 -36.77 15.55
C LEU A 19 7.89 -36.57 15.29
N ALA A 20 8.26 -35.66 14.39
CA ALA A 20 9.66 -35.34 14.11
C ALA A 20 10.39 -34.83 15.37
N LYS A 21 9.76 -33.94 16.14
CA LYS A 21 10.30 -33.43 17.41
C LYS A 21 10.46 -34.54 18.45
N LYS A 22 9.48 -35.45 18.56
CA LYS A 22 9.50 -36.58 19.51
C LYS A 22 10.62 -37.59 19.21
N HIS A 23 10.87 -37.87 17.94
CA HIS A 23 11.88 -38.85 17.52
C HIS A 23 13.27 -38.24 17.31
N GLY A 24 13.39 -36.91 17.20
CA GLY A 24 14.64 -36.24 16.81
C GLY A 24 15.87 -36.55 17.67
N THR A 25 15.68 -36.84 18.96
CA THR A 25 16.79 -37.16 19.89
C THR A 25 17.06 -38.65 20.06
N ARG A 26 16.13 -39.53 19.65
CA ARG A 26 16.19 -40.99 19.92
C ARG A 26 16.30 -41.83 18.65
N ASP A 27 15.68 -41.39 17.56
CA ASP A 27 15.67 -42.08 16.27
C ASP A 27 15.68 -41.06 15.12
N LYS A 28 16.88 -40.76 14.65
CA LYS A 28 17.12 -39.83 13.54
C LYS A 28 16.45 -40.30 12.23
N ARG A 29 16.32 -41.61 12.00
CA ARG A 29 15.70 -42.15 10.78
C ARG A 29 14.19 -41.94 10.78
N ALA A 30 13.54 -42.21 11.91
CA ALA A 30 12.11 -41.94 12.07
C ALA A 30 11.79 -40.43 11.98
N ALA A 31 12.63 -39.58 12.57
CA ALA A 31 12.48 -38.13 12.48
C ALA A 31 12.61 -37.61 11.02
N LEU A 32 13.59 -38.11 10.27
CA LEU A 32 13.75 -37.74 8.85
C LEU A 32 12.55 -38.17 7.98
N GLN A 33 11.97 -39.36 8.24
CA GLN A 33 10.77 -39.79 7.54
C GLN A 33 9.55 -38.90 7.85
N ALA A 34 9.37 -38.50 9.11
CA ALA A 34 8.31 -37.58 9.50
C ALA A 34 8.48 -36.20 8.82
N LEU A 35 9.71 -35.67 8.78
CA LEU A 35 10.00 -34.42 8.06
C LEU A 35 9.74 -34.52 6.55
N LYS A 36 10.04 -35.67 5.93
CA LYS A 36 9.73 -35.90 4.50
C LYS A 36 8.23 -35.91 4.24
N ARG A 37 7.43 -36.53 5.13
CA ARG A 37 5.95 -36.50 5.05
C ARG A 37 5.42 -35.08 5.26
N LYS A 38 5.93 -34.35 6.26
CA LYS A 38 5.63 -32.93 6.48
C LYS A 38 5.81 -32.10 5.20
N LYS A 39 7.00 -32.15 4.59
CA LYS A 39 7.29 -31.40 3.35
C LYS A 39 6.34 -31.74 2.20
N ARG A 40 5.88 -33.00 2.10
CA ARG A 40 4.90 -33.39 1.07
C ARG A 40 3.54 -32.74 1.32
N TYR A 41 3.08 -32.68 2.56
CA TYR A 41 1.82 -32.01 2.89
C TYR A 41 1.92 -30.49 2.72
N GLU A 42 3.04 -29.87 3.07
CA GLU A 42 3.28 -28.44 2.82
C GLU A 42 3.24 -28.10 1.33
N LYS A 43 3.81 -28.95 0.47
CA LYS A 43 3.70 -28.78 -0.98
C LYS A 43 2.25 -28.85 -1.47
N GLN A 44 1.44 -29.74 -0.89
CA GLN A 44 0.02 -29.85 -1.24
C GLN A 44 -0.78 -28.63 -0.74
N LEU A 45 -0.43 -28.07 0.43
CA LEU A 45 -1.03 -26.83 0.93
C LEU A 45 -0.76 -25.68 -0.01
N SER A 46 0.51 -25.44 -0.37
CA SER A 46 0.87 -24.37 -1.30
C SER A 46 0.16 -24.46 -2.65
N GLN A 47 -0.09 -25.68 -3.15
CA GLN A 47 -0.89 -25.88 -4.37
C GLN A 47 -2.36 -25.49 -4.16
N ILE A 48 -2.95 -25.85 -3.02
CA ILE A 48 -4.33 -25.50 -2.67
C ILE A 48 -4.47 -23.99 -2.49
N ASP A 49 -3.52 -23.34 -1.82
CA ASP A 49 -3.52 -21.89 -1.63
C ASP A 49 -3.50 -21.17 -2.99
N GLY A 50 -2.63 -21.59 -3.90
CA GLY A 50 -2.60 -21.04 -5.27
C GLY A 50 -3.91 -21.24 -6.04
N THR A 51 -4.56 -22.40 -5.90
CA THR A 51 -5.90 -22.62 -6.48
C THR A 51 -6.98 -21.77 -5.82
N LEU A 52 -6.92 -21.55 -4.50
CA LEU A 52 -7.87 -20.69 -3.79
C LEU A 52 -7.75 -19.25 -4.25
N SER A 53 -6.53 -18.69 -4.32
CA SER A 53 -6.31 -17.33 -4.84
C SER A 53 -6.80 -17.17 -6.28
N THR A 54 -6.63 -18.21 -7.12
CA THR A 54 -7.14 -18.20 -8.49
C THR A 54 -8.68 -18.16 -8.53
N ILE A 55 -9.35 -18.93 -7.66
CA ILE A 55 -10.82 -18.94 -7.56
C ILE A 55 -11.33 -17.61 -7.00
N GLU A 56 -10.64 -17.01 -6.03
CA GLU A 56 -10.99 -15.69 -5.49
C GLU A 56 -10.91 -14.61 -6.57
N PHE A 57 -9.82 -14.57 -7.33
CA PHE A 57 -9.68 -13.67 -8.47
C PHE A 57 -10.79 -13.88 -9.52
N GLN A 58 -11.12 -15.13 -9.84
CA GLN A 58 -12.21 -15.45 -10.75
C GLN A 58 -13.58 -15.01 -10.21
N ARG A 59 -13.80 -15.13 -8.89
CA ARG A 59 -15.04 -14.68 -8.24
C ARG A 59 -15.18 -13.17 -8.36
N GLU A 60 -14.12 -12.42 -8.06
CA GLU A 60 -14.10 -10.96 -8.17
C GLU A 60 -14.34 -10.52 -9.63
N ALA A 61 -13.70 -11.16 -10.60
CA ALA A 61 -13.94 -10.89 -12.01
C ALA A 61 -15.40 -11.14 -12.43
N LEU A 62 -16.03 -12.21 -11.94
CA LEU A 62 -17.44 -12.51 -12.19
C LEU A 62 -18.38 -11.50 -11.50
N GLU A 63 -18.06 -11.10 -10.27
CA GLU A 63 -18.83 -10.10 -9.52
C GLU A 63 -18.81 -8.76 -10.24
N ASN A 64 -17.63 -8.30 -10.67
CA ASN A 64 -17.48 -7.10 -11.49
C ASN A 64 -18.25 -7.19 -12.81
N SER A 65 -18.19 -8.36 -13.48
CA SER A 65 -18.95 -8.59 -14.71
C SER A 65 -20.46 -8.58 -14.47
N HIS A 66 -20.92 -9.10 -13.33
CA HIS A 66 -22.33 -9.14 -12.98
C HIS A 66 -22.87 -7.73 -12.73
N THR A 67 -22.18 -6.94 -11.90
CA THR A 67 -22.50 -5.53 -11.66
C THR A 67 -22.54 -4.74 -12.96
N ASN A 68 -21.53 -4.90 -13.83
CA ASN A 68 -21.52 -4.23 -15.13
C ASN A 68 -22.71 -4.64 -16.00
N THR A 69 -23.09 -5.92 -16.00
CA THR A 69 -24.25 -6.41 -16.76
C THR A 69 -25.55 -5.82 -16.23
N GLU A 70 -25.71 -5.73 -14.90
CA GLU A 70 -26.88 -5.09 -14.29
C GLU A 70 -26.96 -3.60 -14.61
N VAL A 71 -25.83 -2.88 -14.57
CA VAL A 71 -25.74 -1.47 -14.99
C VAL A 71 -26.16 -1.32 -16.45
N PHE A 72 -25.63 -2.14 -17.37
CA PHE A 72 -26.01 -2.11 -18.79
C PHE A 72 -27.49 -2.41 -19.01
N LYS A 73 -28.04 -3.39 -18.27
CA LYS A 73 -29.46 -3.73 -18.33
C LYS A 73 -30.34 -2.57 -17.86
N ASN A 74 -29.98 -1.94 -16.75
CA ASN A 74 -30.70 -0.78 -16.21
C ASN A 74 -30.59 0.43 -17.14
N MET A 75 -29.43 0.66 -17.74
CA MET A 75 -29.24 1.69 -18.76
C MET A 75 -30.08 1.40 -20.02
N GLY A 76 -30.23 0.14 -20.41
CA GLY A 76 -31.15 -0.28 -21.47
C GLY A 76 -32.62 0.02 -21.14
N TYR A 77 -33.06 -0.24 -19.91
CA TYR A 77 -34.41 0.15 -19.47
C TYR A 77 -34.60 1.66 -19.42
N ALA A 78 -33.61 2.40 -18.93
CA ALA A 78 -33.63 3.86 -18.92
C ALA A 78 -33.71 4.42 -20.35
N ALA A 79 -32.90 3.92 -21.28
CA ALA A 79 -32.93 4.32 -22.68
C ALA A 79 -34.28 4.02 -23.35
N GLN A 80 -34.89 2.85 -23.05
CA GLN A 80 -36.24 2.52 -23.54
C GLN A 80 -37.32 3.42 -22.94
N ALA A 81 -37.23 3.75 -21.65
CA ALA A 81 -38.14 4.67 -20.99
C ALA A 81 -38.03 6.08 -21.58
N MET A 82 -36.81 6.59 -21.74
CA MET A 82 -36.53 7.88 -22.39
C MET A 82 -37.05 7.91 -23.83
N LYS A 83 -36.85 6.84 -24.60
CA LYS A 83 -37.39 6.72 -25.95
C LYS A 83 -38.92 6.81 -25.96
N LYS A 84 -39.60 6.09 -25.05
CA LYS A 84 -41.07 6.14 -24.95
C LYS A 84 -41.59 7.51 -24.50
N VAL A 85 -40.87 8.21 -23.62
CA VAL A 85 -41.20 9.59 -23.26
C VAL A 85 -41.09 10.49 -24.49
N HIS A 86 -40.01 10.39 -25.26
CA HIS A 86 -39.85 11.15 -26.50
C HIS A 86 -40.85 10.77 -27.60
N GLU A 87 -41.27 9.50 -27.69
CA GLU A 87 -42.23 9.01 -28.68
C GLU A 87 -43.67 9.43 -28.36
N ASN A 88 -43.98 9.67 -27.07
CA ASN A 88 -45.27 10.19 -26.59
C ASN A 88 -45.29 11.72 -26.41
N MET A 89 -44.15 12.38 -26.57
CA MET A 89 -44.09 13.84 -26.72
C MET A 89 -44.33 14.17 -28.19
N ASP A 90 -45.47 14.81 -28.49
CA ASP A 90 -45.70 15.43 -29.80
C ASP A 90 -44.48 16.32 -30.15
N LEU A 91 -44.03 16.26 -31.40
CA LEU A 91 -42.93 17.09 -31.91
C LEU A 91 -43.18 18.59 -31.62
N ASP A 92 -44.44 19.02 -31.61
CA ASP A 92 -44.84 20.39 -31.30
C ASP A 92 -44.61 20.77 -29.82
N LYS A 93 -44.54 19.80 -28.90
CA LYS A 93 -44.25 20.03 -27.47
C LYS A 93 -42.76 19.98 -27.15
N ILE A 94 -41.92 19.52 -28.09
CA ILE A 94 -40.46 19.49 -27.89
C ILE A 94 -39.89 20.91 -27.95
N ASP A 95 -40.40 21.78 -28.84
CA ASP A 95 -39.98 23.18 -28.90
C ASP A 95 -40.38 23.94 -27.62
N ASP A 96 -41.61 23.74 -27.13
CA ASP A 96 -42.07 24.30 -25.84
C ASP A 96 -41.22 23.76 -24.68
N MET A 97 -40.91 22.46 -24.65
CA MET A 97 -40.09 21.87 -23.58
C MET A 97 -38.62 22.29 -23.65
N MET A 98 -38.05 22.49 -24.85
CA MET A 98 -36.70 23.02 -25.00
C MET A 98 -36.63 24.47 -24.52
N GLN A 99 -37.69 25.25 -24.75
CA GLN A 99 -37.82 26.59 -24.20
C GLN A 99 -37.91 26.57 -22.67
N ASP A 100 -38.75 25.71 -22.09
CA ASP A 100 -38.86 25.53 -20.63
C ASP A 100 -37.56 25.02 -19.99
N ILE A 101 -36.83 24.10 -20.64
CA ILE A 101 -35.54 23.60 -20.14
C ILE A 101 -34.50 24.72 -20.12
N THR A 102 -34.45 25.54 -21.16
CA THR A 102 -33.49 26.66 -21.23
C THR A 102 -33.80 27.67 -20.13
N GLU A 103 -35.08 27.98 -19.91
CA GLU A 103 -35.53 28.87 -18.84
C GLU A 103 -35.21 28.29 -17.44
N GLN A 104 -35.40 26.99 -17.22
CA GLN A 104 -35.03 26.34 -15.96
C GLN A 104 -33.53 26.22 -15.73
N GLN A 105 -32.74 26.07 -16.79
CA GLN A 105 -31.28 26.04 -16.70
C GLN A 105 -30.74 27.41 -16.28
N ASP A 106 -31.33 28.50 -16.81
CA ASP A 106 -31.03 29.87 -16.40
C ASP A 106 -31.41 30.12 -14.93
N ILE A 107 -32.58 29.66 -14.48
CA ILE A 107 -33.00 29.75 -13.07
C ILE A 107 -32.05 28.96 -12.15
N ALA A 108 -31.65 27.75 -12.55
CA ALA A 108 -30.70 26.94 -11.77
C ALA A 108 -29.33 27.61 -11.68
N GLN A 109 -28.90 28.28 -12.75
CA GLN A 109 -27.66 29.05 -12.78
C GLN A 109 -27.76 30.30 -11.88
N GLU A 110 -28.88 31.01 -11.92
CA GLU A 110 -29.17 32.14 -11.02
C GLU A 110 -29.24 31.71 -9.54
N ILE A 111 -29.83 30.55 -9.24
CA ILE A 111 -29.84 29.97 -7.88
C ILE A 111 -28.42 29.61 -7.45
N THR A 112 -27.63 29.01 -8.35
CA THR A 112 -26.25 28.64 -8.05
C THR A 112 -25.42 29.89 -7.81
N GLU A 113 -25.52 30.91 -8.65
CA GLU A 113 -24.83 32.20 -8.44
C GLU A 113 -25.30 32.90 -7.17
N ALA A 114 -26.60 32.89 -6.85
CA ALA A 114 -27.15 33.48 -5.63
C ALA A 114 -26.72 32.72 -4.37
N LEU A 115 -26.61 31.39 -4.45
CA LEU A 115 -26.11 30.53 -3.38
C LEU A 115 -24.61 30.73 -3.18
N THR A 116 -23.82 30.74 -4.27
CA THR A 116 -22.38 30.98 -4.23
C THR A 116 -22.06 32.40 -3.75
N ARG A 117 -22.86 33.42 -4.11
CA ARG A 117 -22.75 34.78 -3.53
C ARG A 117 -22.99 34.83 -2.03
N ARG A 118 -23.72 33.87 -1.47
CA ARG A 118 -23.97 33.75 -0.02
C ARG A 118 -22.98 32.84 0.70
N VAL A 119 -22.19 32.04 -0.03
CA VAL A 119 -21.27 31.02 0.53
C VAL A 119 -19.79 31.38 0.29
N GLY A 120 -19.48 32.27 -0.64
CA GLY A 120 -18.11 32.71 -0.92
C GLY A 120 -17.75 34.01 -0.19
N ASP A 121 -17.27 33.88 1.05
CA ASP A 121 -16.18 34.73 1.62
C ASP A 121 -15.66 34.28 3.01
N ASP A 122 -16.07 33.13 3.56
CA ASP A 122 -15.75 32.78 4.96
C ASP A 122 -14.47 31.92 5.15
N PHE A 123 -13.70 31.66 4.09
CA PHE A 123 -12.42 30.94 4.19
C PHE A 123 -11.27 31.87 3.83
N ASP A 124 -10.36 32.10 4.78
CA ASP A 124 -9.18 32.92 4.59
C ASP A 124 -8.21 32.20 3.63
N GLU A 125 -8.00 32.78 2.44
CA GLU A 125 -7.09 32.23 1.42
C GLU A 125 -5.66 32.07 1.97
N ASP A 126 -5.24 32.92 2.91
CA ASP A 126 -3.92 32.85 3.53
C ASP A 126 -3.78 31.62 4.45
N GLU A 127 -4.86 31.21 5.14
CA GLU A 127 -4.87 30.00 5.99
C GLU A 127 -4.80 28.72 5.13
N LEU A 128 -5.55 28.69 4.03
CA LEU A 128 -5.54 27.56 3.10
C LEU A 128 -4.19 27.39 2.38
N LEU A 129 -3.53 28.50 2.04
CA LEU A 129 -2.20 28.48 1.44
C LEU A 129 -1.14 27.94 2.41
N ALA A 130 -1.23 28.31 3.69
CA ALA A 130 -0.34 27.79 4.72
C ALA A 130 -0.52 26.28 4.92
N GLU A 131 -1.76 25.80 4.95
CA GLU A 131 -2.06 24.36 5.08
C GLU A 131 -1.56 23.56 3.85
N LEU A 132 -1.70 24.13 2.65
CA LEU A 132 -1.19 23.51 1.42
C LEU A 132 0.35 23.39 1.43
N GLU A 133 1.06 24.42 1.87
CA GLU A 133 2.52 24.41 1.97
C GLU A 133 3.03 23.35 2.97
N GLU A 134 2.32 23.16 4.08
CA GLU A 134 2.63 22.12 5.07
C GLU A 134 2.50 20.71 4.47
N LEU A 135 1.41 20.44 3.73
CA LEU A 135 1.17 19.16 3.07
C LEU A 135 2.23 18.84 2.00
N GLU A 136 2.65 19.83 1.21
CA GLU A 136 3.71 19.66 0.21
C GLU A 136 5.06 19.32 0.87
N GLN A 137 5.38 19.98 1.99
CA GLN A 137 6.61 19.73 2.74
C GLN A 137 6.63 18.33 3.37
N GLU A 138 5.49 17.84 3.87
CA GLU A 138 5.37 16.46 4.35
C GLU A 138 5.60 15.42 3.24
N GLU A 139 5.05 15.66 2.04
CA GLU A 139 5.23 14.76 0.91
C GLU A 139 6.69 14.70 0.44
N LEU A 140 7.36 15.86 0.39
CA LEU A 140 8.79 15.97 0.08
C LEU A 140 9.66 15.23 1.10
N ASN A 141 9.35 15.38 2.40
CA ASN A 141 10.05 14.67 3.47
C ASN A 141 9.87 13.15 3.38
N ASN A 142 8.67 12.69 3.05
CA ASN A 142 8.39 11.27 2.83
C ASN A 142 9.14 10.72 1.62
N LYS A 143 9.21 11.48 0.51
CA LYS A 143 10.02 11.13 -0.67
C LYS A 143 11.51 11.07 -0.34
N MET A 144 12.04 11.99 0.47
CA MET A 144 13.45 11.99 0.89
C MET A 144 13.80 10.84 1.83
N LYS A 145 12.91 10.45 2.77
CA LYS A 145 13.13 9.28 3.63
C LYS A 145 13.28 7.97 2.86
N ASN A 146 12.71 7.88 1.66
CA ASN A 146 12.81 6.71 0.78
C ASN A 146 14.08 6.68 -0.09
N VAL A 147 14.98 7.66 0.00
CA VAL A 147 16.27 7.62 -0.71
C VAL A 147 17.28 6.81 0.09
N HIS A 148 17.56 5.59 -0.36
CA HIS A 148 18.58 4.71 0.22
C HIS A 148 19.98 5.18 -0.19
N LEU A 149 20.70 5.83 0.74
CA LEU A 149 22.10 6.22 0.53
C LEU A 149 22.99 4.96 0.49
N PRO A 150 23.93 4.85 -0.47
CA PRO A 150 24.81 3.69 -0.55
C PRO A 150 25.78 3.62 0.65
N SER A 151 25.89 2.44 1.26
CA SER A 151 26.79 2.18 2.39
C SER A 151 28.25 2.21 1.94
N VAL A 152 29.06 3.06 2.59
CA VAL A 152 30.51 3.14 2.38
C VAL A 152 31.19 1.89 2.94
N PRO A 153 32.15 1.27 2.24
CA PRO A 153 32.79 0.04 2.69
C PRO A 153 33.66 0.27 3.93
N ALA A 154 33.36 -0.47 5.01
CA ALA A 154 34.18 -0.54 6.21
C ALA A 154 35.39 -1.47 5.98
N THR A 155 36.44 -0.95 5.35
CA THR A 155 37.74 -1.65 5.30
C THR A 155 38.61 -1.17 6.45
N SER A 156 38.87 -2.05 7.42
CA SER A 156 39.80 -1.77 8.52
C SER A 156 41.25 -1.75 8.00
N LEU A 157 41.97 -0.66 8.28
CA LEU A 157 43.40 -0.53 8.03
C LEU A 157 44.19 -1.47 8.96
N PRO A 158 45.27 -2.12 8.49
CA PRO A 158 46.03 -3.07 9.30
C PRO A 158 46.78 -2.38 10.45
N SER A 159 46.62 -2.92 11.67
CA SER A 159 47.28 -2.43 12.89
C SER A 159 48.76 -2.84 12.95
N HIS A 160 49.66 -1.87 13.16
CA HIS A 160 51.05 -2.13 13.56
C HIS A 160 51.20 -2.03 15.09
N PRO A 161 52.04 -2.87 15.73
CA PRO A 161 52.18 -2.87 17.19
C PRO A 161 53.15 -1.77 17.63
N ALA A 162 52.66 -0.78 18.39
CA ALA A 162 53.50 0.28 18.95
C ALA A 162 54.08 -0.16 20.30
N SER A 163 55.40 -0.36 20.34
CA SER A 163 56.19 -0.53 21.56
C SER A 163 56.29 0.80 22.32
N SER A 164 56.13 0.73 23.64
CA SER A 164 56.35 1.82 24.59
C SER A 164 57.78 2.39 24.55
N LYS A 165 57.93 3.66 24.13
CA LYS A 165 59.02 4.59 24.52
C LYS A 165 58.78 5.97 23.89
N LYS A 166 58.02 6.83 24.57
CA LYS A 166 58.06 8.29 24.35
C LYS A 166 57.45 8.99 25.58
N ARG A 167 58.27 9.16 26.61
CA ARG A 167 57.93 9.94 27.81
C ARG A 167 59.17 10.61 28.43
N VAL A 168 60.23 10.78 27.63
CA VAL A 168 61.52 11.35 28.05
C VAL A 168 61.90 12.58 27.19
N GLU A 169 61.38 12.71 25.96
CA GLU A 169 61.59 13.90 25.10
C GLU A 169 60.81 15.14 25.58
N ASP A 170 59.57 14.97 26.06
CA ASP A 170 58.72 16.12 26.45
C ASP A 170 59.25 16.87 27.69
N ASP A 171 60.02 16.22 28.56
CA ASP A 171 60.60 16.85 29.76
C ASP A 171 61.86 17.66 29.44
N GLU A 172 62.63 17.27 28.42
CA GLU A 172 63.83 18.02 27.98
C GLU A 172 63.44 19.29 27.22
N ASP A 173 62.40 19.22 26.38
CA ASP A 173 61.87 20.37 25.64
C ASP A 173 61.20 21.40 26.58
N MET A 174 60.54 20.94 27.64
CA MET A 174 59.93 21.82 28.63
C MET A 174 60.98 22.54 29.50
N GLN A 175 62.11 21.90 29.78
CA GLN A 175 63.23 22.53 30.49
C GLN A 175 63.98 23.56 29.63
N GLN A 176 64.13 23.32 28.32
CA GLN A 176 64.73 24.30 27.40
C GLN A 176 63.90 25.57 27.26
N LEU A 177 62.57 25.47 27.27
CA LEU A 177 61.67 26.63 27.25
C LEU A 177 61.74 27.46 28.55
N ALA A 178 61.90 26.81 29.71
CA ALA A 178 62.01 27.50 31.00
C ALA A 178 63.33 28.27 31.16
N ALA A 179 64.43 27.77 30.59
CA ALA A 179 65.74 28.41 30.63
C ALA A 179 65.84 29.68 29.75
N TRP A 180 64.95 29.82 28.76
CA TRP A 180 64.90 30.98 27.87
C TRP A 180 64.07 32.15 28.43
N ALA A 181 63.31 31.90 29.50
CA ALA A 181 62.43 32.87 30.15
C ALA A 181 63.02 33.50 31.43
N SER A 182 64.30 33.22 31.76
CA SER A 182 65.05 33.83 32.88
C SER A 182 66.17 34.75 32.42
#